data_AF-A0A2N7PQC5-F1
#
_entry.id   AF-A0A2N7PQC5-F1
#
_cell.length_a   1.000
_cell.length_b   1.000
_cell.length_c   1.000
_cell.angle_alpha   90.00
_cell.angle_beta   90.00
_cell.angle_gamma   90.00
#
_symmetry.space_group_name_H-M   'P 1'
#
loop_
_entity.id
_entity.type
_entity.pdbx_description
1 polymer ?
#
loop_
_entity_poly.entity_id
_entity_poly.type
_entity_poly.pdbx_seq_one_letter_code
_entity_poly.pdbx_strand_id
1 'polypeptide(L)'
;MKVNKFLIIGIFIGVLIVHHSNIFAANGERIFKELGCNACHNLKEDTFAPALKSISKAYKNKKESLVKYLKGEAKAIVDPDREDFMKPYINQTKNLKNKDLEKLVDYLLSS
;
A
#
# COMPACT_ATOMS: atom_id res chain seq x y z
N MET A 1 -36.37 39.26 -49.76
CA MET A 1 -35.53 39.89 -48.72
C MET A 1 -35.46 38.96 -47.51
N LYS A 2 -34.22 38.58 -47.12
CA LYS A 2 -33.75 38.05 -45.83
C LYS A 2 -34.38 36.75 -45.29
N VAL A 3 -33.81 35.63 -45.75
CA VAL A 3 -33.55 34.45 -44.90
C VAL A 3 -32.44 34.79 -43.89
N ASN A 4 -32.65 34.43 -42.63
CA ASN A 4 -31.70 34.49 -41.50
C ASN A 4 -32.41 33.76 -40.34
N LYS A 5 -31.81 32.95 -39.47
CA LYS A 5 -30.39 32.69 -39.18
C LYS A 5 -30.35 31.53 -38.16
N PHE A 6 -29.28 30.75 -38.18
CA PHE A 6 -28.80 29.81 -37.14
C PHE A 6 -29.58 28.50 -36.98
N LEU A 7 -29.08 27.33 -37.40
CA LEU A 7 -27.85 26.65 -36.94
C LEU A 7 -27.80 26.55 -35.41
N ILE A 8 -28.32 25.46 -34.82
CA ILE A 8 -27.63 24.71 -33.76
C ILE A 8 -27.98 23.23 -33.93
N ILE A 9 -27.03 22.49 -34.50
CA ILE A 9 -26.96 21.03 -34.45
C ILE A 9 -26.70 20.67 -32.99
N GLY A 10 -27.71 20.12 -32.31
CA GLY A 10 -27.58 19.60 -30.95
C GLY A 10 -26.75 18.32 -30.95
N ILE A 11 -25.43 18.47 -30.89
CA ILE A 11 -24.51 17.36 -30.62
C ILE A 11 -24.76 16.93 -29.17
N PHE A 12 -25.55 15.87 -28.98
CA PHE A 12 -25.56 15.11 -27.73
C PHE A 12 -24.20 14.41 -27.61
N ILE A 13 -23.20 15.14 -27.10
CA ILE A 13 -21.98 14.54 -26.58
C ILE A 13 -22.40 13.79 -25.32
N GLY A 14 -22.69 12.50 -25.49
CA GLY A 14 -22.75 11.56 -24.39
C GLY A 14 -21.39 11.58 -23.70
N VAL A 15 -21.29 12.35 -22.60
CA VAL A 15 -20.18 12.27 -21.67
C VAL A 15 -20.26 10.87 -21.04
N LEU A 16 -19.59 9.92 -21.68
CA LEU A 16 -19.15 8.68 -21.06
C LEU A 16 -18.22 9.09 -19.93
N ILE A 17 -18.81 9.30 -18.74
CA ILE A 17 -18.07 9.31 -17.48
C ILE A 17 -17.53 7.89 -17.34
N VAL A 18 -16.36 7.66 -17.93
CA VAL A 18 -15.47 6.57 -17.58
C VAL A 18 -15.13 6.77 -16.10
N HIS A 19 -15.94 6.15 -15.24
CA HIS A 19 -15.54 5.78 -13.90
C HIS A 19 -14.32 4.89 -14.10
N HIS A 20 -13.14 5.50 -13.98
CA HIS A 20 -11.89 4.77 -13.85
C HIS A 20 -11.96 4.06 -12.50
N SER A 21 -12.59 2.89 -12.49
CA SER A 21 -12.23 1.86 -11.52
C SER A 21 -10.72 1.69 -11.68
N ASN A 22 -9.97 2.23 -10.74
CA ASN A 22 -8.52 2.06 -10.63
C ASN A 22 -8.24 0.58 -10.35
N ILE A 23 -8.33 -0.25 -11.39
CA ILE A 23 -7.90 -1.65 -11.42
C ILE A 23 -6.38 -1.66 -11.64
N PHE A 24 -5.64 -0.80 -10.94
CA PHE A 24 -4.21 -0.96 -10.83
C PHE A 24 -3.98 -1.88 -9.65
N ALA A 25 -3.72 -3.16 -9.92
CA ALA A 25 -3.16 -4.06 -8.92
C ALA A 25 -1.94 -3.35 -8.30
N ALA A 26 -2.07 -2.90 -7.05
CA ALA A 26 -0.94 -2.28 -6.36
C ALA A 26 0.18 -3.30 -6.25
N ASN A 27 1.41 -2.96 -6.62
CA ASN A 27 2.57 -3.77 -6.25
C ASN A 27 2.93 -3.48 -4.78
N GLY A 28 3.57 -4.42 -4.09
CA GLY A 28 3.85 -4.29 -2.66
C GLY A 28 4.68 -3.06 -2.30
N GLU A 29 5.61 -2.67 -3.18
CA GLU A 29 6.41 -1.44 -3.04
C GLU A 29 5.54 -0.17 -3.03
N ARG A 30 4.51 -0.09 -3.89
CA ARG A 30 3.61 1.06 -3.90
C ARG A 30 2.83 1.15 -2.59
N ILE A 31 2.29 0.04 -2.10
CA ILE A 31 1.57 0.00 -0.81
C ILE A 31 2.51 0.45 0.33
N PHE A 32 3.74 -0.05 0.33
CA PHE A 32 4.77 0.33 1.30
C PHE A 32 5.03 1.84 1.32
N LYS A 33 5.12 2.48 0.15
CA LYS A 33 5.33 3.93 0.03
C LYS A 33 4.08 4.74 0.38
N GLU A 34 2.91 4.32 -0.07
CA GLU A 34 1.63 5.01 0.18
C GLU A 34 1.24 5.01 1.66
N LEU A 35 1.60 3.97 2.41
CA LEU A 35 1.43 3.91 3.85
C LEU A 35 2.53 4.66 4.63
N GLY A 36 3.51 5.24 3.93
CA GLY A 36 4.61 6.01 4.54
C GLY A 36 5.67 5.15 5.25
N CYS A 37 5.69 3.83 5.03
CA CYS A 37 6.62 2.92 5.71
C CYS A 37 8.09 3.26 5.42
N ASN A 38 8.37 3.81 4.24
CA ASN A 38 9.71 4.24 3.81
C ASN A 38 10.26 5.44 4.58
N ALA A 39 9.46 6.10 5.43
CA ALA A 39 9.94 7.20 6.27
C ALA A 39 10.88 6.71 7.38
N CYS A 40 10.72 5.46 7.83
CA CYS A 40 11.51 4.88 8.91
C CYS A 40 12.24 3.59 8.49
N HIS A 41 11.62 2.79 7.62
CA HIS A 41 12.17 1.51 7.20
C HIS A 41 13.00 1.66 5.91
N ASN A 42 14.32 1.64 6.07
CA ASN A 42 15.28 1.70 4.96
C ASN A 42 15.43 0.33 4.28
N LEU A 43 16.01 0.29 3.08
CA LEU A 43 16.21 -0.97 2.37
C LEU A 43 17.26 -1.87 3.04
N LYS A 44 18.41 -1.31 3.45
CA LYS A 44 19.61 -2.09 3.81
C LYS A 44 20.08 -1.93 5.25
N GLU A 45 20.05 -0.71 5.77
CA GLU A 45 20.70 -0.36 7.03
C GLU A 45 19.67 -0.06 8.12
N ASP A 46 19.81 -0.71 9.26
CA ASP A 46 19.02 -0.42 10.46
C ASP A 46 19.41 0.96 10.98
N THR A 47 18.43 1.81 11.25
CA THR A 47 18.67 3.14 11.84
C THR A 47 17.75 3.35 13.04
N PHE A 48 16.76 4.24 12.92
CA PHE A 48 15.72 4.38 13.92
C PHE A 48 14.79 3.15 13.95
N ALA A 49 14.48 2.59 12.78
CA ALA A 49 13.70 1.37 12.63
C ALA A 49 14.49 0.30 11.85
N PRO A 50 14.10 -0.99 11.97
CA PRO A 50 14.76 -2.06 11.22
C PRO A 50 14.65 -1.87 9.70
N ALA A 51 15.72 -2.17 8.97
CA ALA A 51 15.70 -2.21 7.53
C ALA A 51 14.87 -3.39 7.00
N LEU A 52 14.44 -3.28 5.74
CA LEU A 52 13.74 -4.35 5.03
C LEU A 52 14.59 -5.62 4.97
N LYS A 53 15.90 -5.50 4.71
CA LYS A 53 16.84 -6.62 4.78
C LYS A 53 16.85 -7.34 6.14
N SER A 54 16.72 -6.59 7.24
CA SER A 54 16.67 -7.17 8.59
C SER A 54 15.32 -7.82 8.88
N ILE A 55 14.23 -7.19 8.45
CA ILE A 55 12.87 -7.72 8.53
C ILE A 55 12.76 -9.03 7.73
N SER A 56 13.20 -9.04 6.47
CA SER A 56 13.15 -10.21 5.58
C SER A 56 13.95 -11.37 6.15
N LYS A 57 15.14 -11.10 6.71
CA LYS A 57 15.95 -12.11 7.40
C LYS A 57 15.25 -12.68 8.64
N ALA A 58 14.66 -11.84 9.49
CA ALA A 58 13.99 -12.27 10.72
C ALA A 58 12.74 -13.12 10.45
N TYR A 59 12.03 -12.81 9.36
CA TYR A 59 10.82 -13.51 8.93
C TYR A 59 11.06 -14.57 7.84
N LYS A 60 12.32 -14.96 7.58
CA LYS A 60 12.64 -16.02 6.61
C LYS A 60 11.85 -17.29 6.95
N ASN A 61 11.11 -17.82 5.97
CA ASN A 61 10.22 -18.97 6.12
C ASN A 61 9.09 -18.79 7.17
N LYS A 62 8.79 -17.55 7.57
CA LYS A 62 7.78 -17.19 8.58
C LYS A 62 6.79 -16.16 8.04
N LYS A 63 6.43 -16.28 6.75
CA LYS A 63 5.49 -15.36 6.06
C LYS A 63 4.18 -15.17 6.86
N GLU A 64 3.61 -16.26 7.35
CA GLU A 64 2.38 -16.22 8.17
C GLU A 64 2.55 -15.46 9.48
N SER A 65 3.72 -15.52 10.11
CA SER A 65 3.99 -14.75 11.32
C SER A 65 4.06 -13.25 11.04
N LEU A 66 4.64 -12.86 9.89
CA LEU A 66 4.64 -11.46 9.45
C LEU A 66 3.23 -10.97 9.14
N VAL A 67 2.40 -11.80 8.49
CA VAL A 67 0.98 -11.49 8.28
C VAL A 67 0.26 -11.26 9.60
N LYS A 68 0.43 -12.15 10.59
CA LYS A 68 -0.18 -12.00 11.92
C LYS A 68 0.28 -10.70 12.61
N TYR A 69 1.57 -10.38 12.55
CA TYR A 69 2.09 -9.13 13.09
C TYR A 69 1.43 -7.90 12.44
N LEU A 70 1.37 -7.86 11.11
CA LEU A 70 0.75 -6.75 10.37
C LEU A 70 -0.78 -6.68 10.54
N LYS A 71 -1.42 -7.76 11.00
CA LYS A 71 -2.84 -7.76 11.43
C LYS A 71 -3.04 -7.34 12.89
N GLY A 72 -1.96 -7.15 13.66
CA GLY A 72 -2.01 -6.89 15.10
C GLY A 72 -2.34 -8.13 15.94
N GLU A 73 -2.14 -9.33 15.38
CA GLU A 73 -2.42 -10.63 16.00
C GLU A 73 -1.16 -11.27 16.61
N ALA A 74 0.01 -10.64 16.46
CA ALA A 74 1.29 -11.09 17.01
C ALA A 74 2.12 -9.91 17.48
N LYS A 75 3.08 -10.17 18.38
CA LYS A 75 4.05 -9.17 18.85
C LYS A 75 5.22 -9.02 17.88
N ALA A 76 5.87 -7.87 17.91
CA ALA A 76 7.12 -7.64 17.19
C ALA A 76 8.21 -8.65 17.62
N ILE A 77 8.92 -9.23 16.65
CA ILE A 77 10.06 -10.15 16.89
C ILE A 77 11.41 -9.56 16.48
N VAL A 78 11.40 -8.47 15.73
CA VAL A 78 12.63 -7.83 15.20
C VAL A 78 13.16 -6.81 16.19
N ASP A 79 12.27 -6.00 16.75
CA ASP A 79 12.60 -4.93 17.68
C ASP A 79 11.48 -4.74 18.72
N PRO A 80 11.37 -5.66 19.70
CA PRO A 80 10.26 -5.66 20.66
C PRO A 80 10.23 -4.41 21.55
N ASP A 81 11.39 -3.86 21.90
CA ASP A 81 11.51 -2.72 22.80
C ASP A 81 10.98 -1.41 22.19
N ARG A 82 10.86 -1.36 20.86
CA ARG A 82 10.36 -0.19 20.09
C ARG A 82 9.05 -0.47 19.36
N GLU A 83 8.35 -1.55 19.72
CA GLU A 83 7.06 -1.93 19.10
C GLU A 83 6.02 -0.80 19.13
N ASP A 84 6.01 0.01 20.19
CA ASP A 84 5.07 1.12 20.36
C ASP A 84 5.11 2.14 19.22
N PHE A 85 6.28 2.36 18.61
CA PHE A 85 6.42 3.25 17.46
C PHE A 85 5.73 2.70 16.21
N MET A 86 5.60 1.38 16.09
CA MET A 86 4.97 0.73 14.93
C MET A 86 3.45 0.59 15.08
N LYS A 87 2.91 0.60 16.31
CA LYS A 87 1.47 0.38 16.58
C LYS A 87 0.52 1.24 15.73
N PRO A 88 0.75 2.55 15.51
CA PRO A 88 -0.11 3.35 14.64
C PRO A 88 -0.16 2.83 13.20
N TYR A 89 0.97 2.35 12.67
CA TYR A 89 1.07 1.80 11.32
C TYR A 89 0.48 0.38 11.23
N ILE A 90 0.57 -0.43 12.30
CA ILE A 90 -0.15 -1.71 12.39
C ILE A 90 -1.67 -1.50 12.31
N ASN A 91 -2.19 -0.42 12.89
CA ASN A 91 -3.61 -0.08 12.75
C ASN A 91 -4.00 0.24 11.29
N GLN A 92 -3.06 0.66 10.44
CA GLN A 92 -3.31 0.83 9.01
C GLN A 92 -3.24 -0.51 8.29
N THR A 93 -2.20 -1.32 8.52
CA THR A 93 -2.00 -2.58 7.81
C THR A 93 -3.07 -3.62 8.11
N LYS A 94 -3.62 -3.65 9.34
CA LYS A 94 -4.71 -4.58 9.69
C LYS A 94 -6.02 -4.31 8.96
N ASN A 95 -6.20 -3.11 8.41
CA ASN A 95 -7.39 -2.70 7.66
C ASN A 95 -7.21 -2.88 6.13
N LEU A 96 -6.05 -3.35 5.68
CA LEU A 96 -5.84 -3.68 4.27
C LEU A 96 -6.68 -4.89 3.85
N LYS A 97 -7.12 -4.90 2.59
CA LYS A 97 -7.67 -6.11 1.98
C LYS A 97 -6.59 -7.20 1.99
N ASN A 98 -6.95 -8.46 2.23
CA ASN A 98 -6.00 -9.58 2.29
C ASN A 98 -5.04 -9.61 1.09
N LYS A 99 -5.56 -9.37 -0.13
CA LYS A 99 -4.74 -9.32 -1.35
C LYS A 99 -3.67 -8.23 -1.35
N ASP A 100 -3.96 -7.06 -0.77
CA ASP A 100 -3.00 -5.97 -0.69
C ASP A 100 -1.99 -6.18 0.44
N LEU A 101 -2.45 -6.73 1.58
CA LEU A 101 -1.57 -7.14 2.67
C LEU A 101 -0.56 -8.21 2.20
N GLU A 102 -1.01 -9.21 1.44
CA GLU A 102 -0.11 -10.26 0.91
C GLU A 102 0.99 -9.68 0.03
N LYS A 103 0.67 -8.72 -0.83
CA LYS A 103 1.67 -8.08 -1.68
C LYS A 103 2.64 -7.22 -0.89
N LEU A 104 2.16 -6.50 0.12
CA LEU A 104 3.04 -5.76 1.04
C LEU A 104 4.01 -6.74 1.73
N VAL A 105 3.51 -7.86 2.24
CA VAL A 105 4.32 -8.91 2.87
C VAL A 105 5.34 -9.47 1.88
N ASP A 106 4.95 -9.76 0.65
CA ASP A 106 5.88 -10.27 -0.37
C ASP A 106 7.00 -9.27 -0.66
N TYR A 107 6.68 -7.99 -0.76
CA TYR A 107 7.69 -6.93 -0.93
C TYR A 107 8.64 -6.82 0.27
N LEU A 108 8.12 -6.88 1.50
CA LEU A 108 8.93 -6.86 2.72
C LEU A 108 9.87 -8.07 2.82
N LEU A 109 9.48 -9.23 2.29
CA LEU A 109 10.28 -10.46 2.31
C LEU A 109 11.25 -10.59 1.14
N SER A 110 10.97 -9.95 0.00
CA SER A 110 11.83 -9.96 -1.18
C SER A 110 12.97 -8.93 -1.13
N SER A 111 12.94 -8.03 -0.14
CA SER A 111 13.85 -6.89 0.03
C SER A 111 14.99 -7.20 1.01
#